data_AF-A0A3P6RL09-F1
#
_entry.id   AF-A0A3P6RL09-F1
#
_cell.length_a   1.000
_cell.length_b   1.000
_cell.length_c   1.000
_cell.angle_alpha   90.00
_cell.angle_beta   90.00
_cell.angle_gamma   90.00
#
_symmetry.space_group_name_H-M   'P 1'
#
loop_
_entity.id
_entity.type
_entity.pdbx_description
1 polymer ?
#
loop_
_entity_poly.entity_id
_entity_poly.type
_entity_poly.pdbx_seq_one_letter_code
_entity_poly.pdbx_strand_id
1 'polypeptide(L)'
;MSPSTFGLLAIPALHIASRNPDSLFIQHKSLLNRKGHMYAAKWLWNRLMTGPEYNLSKAVLSEDAYFCPSAGCPYFRTVTNRHSCQVITEEEWQRSTRTNSSANGVSKKQSKRREAIKQHLILVITVIVVSAFISVTFFGTIFYRNSLKATKPRFEATPGV
;
A
#
# COMPACT_ATOMS: atom_id res chain seq x y z
N MET A 1 -15.47 7.15 -12.98
CA MET A 1 -14.98 6.52 -11.74
C MET A 1 -13.84 5.60 -12.17
N SER A 2 -12.59 6.08 -12.16
CA SER A 2 -11.46 5.21 -12.53
C SER A 2 -11.14 4.33 -11.32
N PRO A 3 -11.18 2.99 -11.43
CA PRO A 3 -10.73 2.14 -10.35
C PRO A 3 -9.26 2.45 -10.08
N SER A 4 -8.90 2.66 -8.81
CA SER A 4 -7.51 2.61 -8.37
C SER A 4 -7.07 1.16 -8.51
N THR A 5 -6.69 0.76 -9.72
CA THR A 5 -5.93 -0.46 -9.92
C THR A 5 -4.61 -0.22 -9.21
N PHE A 6 -4.47 -0.77 -8.00
CA PHE A 6 -3.15 -1.15 -7.54
C PHE A 6 -2.51 -1.88 -8.71
N GLY A 7 -1.48 -1.26 -9.30
CA GLY A 7 -0.75 -1.89 -10.38
C GLY A 7 -0.17 -3.16 -9.81
N LEU A 8 -0.80 -4.29 -10.11
CA LEU A 8 -0.31 -5.59 -9.73
C LEU A 8 1.02 -5.70 -10.48
N LEU A 9 2.13 -5.55 -9.74
CA LEU A 9 3.45 -5.73 -10.29
C LEU A 9 3.59 -7.24 -10.52
N ALA A 10 3.05 -7.70 -11.65
CA ALA A 10 3.14 -9.09 -12.04
C ALA A 10 4.63 -9.40 -12.20
N ILE A 11 5.19 -10.13 -11.23
CA ILE A 11 6.59 -10.54 -11.28
C ILE A 11 6.70 -11.48 -12.47
N PRO A 12 7.49 -11.13 -13.51
CA PRO A 12 7.64 -11.99 -14.66
C PRO A 12 8.28 -13.30 -14.22
N ALA A 13 7.87 -14.41 -14.85
CA ALA A 13 8.49 -15.71 -14.62
C ALA A 13 10.01 -15.61 -14.83
N LEU A 14 10.77 -16.11 -13.85
CA LEU A 14 12.22 -16.14 -13.88
C LEU A 14 12.69 -17.08 -15.01
N HIS A 15 13.29 -16.51 -16.05
CA HIS A 15 13.95 -17.30 -17.09
C HIS A 15 15.43 -17.45 -16.73
N ILE A 16 15.86 -18.69 -16.43
CA ILE A 16 17.26 -18.97 -16.06
C ILE A 16 18.08 -19.09 -17.35
N ALA A 17 18.80 -18.02 -17.67
CA ALA A 17 19.73 -17.97 -18.79
C ALA A 17 21.16 -17.89 -18.21
N SER A 18 21.82 -19.03 -18.05
CA SER A 18 23.20 -19.14 -17.55
C SER A 18 23.99 -20.08 -18.43
N ARG A 19 25.31 -19.89 -18.55
CA ARG A 19 26.20 -20.80 -19.28
C ARG A 19 26.21 -22.20 -18.65
N ASN A 20 26.07 -22.29 -17.33
CA ASN A 20 26.02 -23.54 -16.56
C ASN A 20 24.78 -23.54 -15.66
N PRO A 21 23.58 -23.83 -16.20
CA PRO A 21 22.33 -23.75 -15.45
C PRO A 21 22.27 -24.76 -14.30
N ASP A 22 22.81 -25.96 -14.49
CA ASP A 22 22.77 -27.04 -13.49
C ASP A 22 23.47 -26.67 -12.18
N SER A 23 24.48 -25.79 -12.24
CA SER A 23 25.20 -25.30 -11.06
C SER A 23 24.36 -24.40 -10.14
N LEU A 24 23.22 -23.90 -10.62
CA LEU A 24 22.30 -23.04 -9.88
C LEU A 24 21.28 -23.85 -9.08
N PHE A 25 21.12 -25.13 -9.39
CA PHE A 25 20.19 -26.03 -8.73
C PHE A 25 20.91 -26.93 -7.72
N ILE A 26 20.12 -27.48 -6.80
CA ILE A 26 20.57 -28.58 -5.95
C ILE A 26 20.60 -29.84 -6.82
N GLN A 27 21.64 -30.66 -6.71
CA GLN A 27 21.76 -31.91 -7.48
C GLN A 27 20.47 -32.74 -7.36
N HIS A 28 19.89 -33.10 -8.50
CA HIS A 28 18.66 -33.91 -8.63
C HIS A 28 17.39 -33.31 -8.01
N LYS A 29 17.34 -31.98 -7.77
CA LYS A 29 16.13 -31.28 -7.32
C LYS A 29 15.92 -30.02 -8.14
N SER A 30 14.67 -29.65 -8.40
CA SER A 30 14.29 -28.38 -9.06
C SER A 30 14.41 -27.15 -8.16
N LEU A 31 15.00 -27.31 -6.96
CA LEU A 31 15.20 -26.25 -5.99
C LEU A 31 16.51 -25.52 -6.27
N LEU A 32 16.47 -24.20 -6.17
CA LEU A 32 17.66 -23.35 -6.32
C LEU A 32 18.62 -23.57 -5.13
N ASN A 33 19.91 -23.65 -5.43
CA ASN A 33 20.97 -23.59 -4.43
C ASN A 33 21.22 -22.12 -4.04
N ARG A 34 22.09 -21.85 -3.06
CA ARG A 34 22.52 -20.50 -2.67
C ARG A 34 22.95 -19.64 -3.87
N LYS A 35 23.68 -20.24 -4.83
CA LYS A 35 24.07 -19.58 -6.09
C LYS A 35 22.86 -19.26 -6.97
N GLY A 36 21.91 -20.19 -7.09
CA GLY A 36 20.65 -20.00 -7.81
C GLY A 36 19.78 -18.89 -7.22
N HIS A 37 19.66 -18.81 -5.90
CA HIS A 37 18.93 -17.73 -5.24
C HIS A 37 19.59 -16.36 -5.47
N MET A 38 20.92 -16.29 -5.39
CA MET A 38 21.66 -15.06 -5.67
C MET A 38 21.50 -14.63 -7.14
N TYR A 39 21.54 -15.58 -8.08
CA TYR A 39 21.27 -15.33 -9.48
C TYR A 39 19.85 -14.81 -9.71
N ALA A 40 18.84 -15.44 -9.10
CA ALA A 40 17.44 -15.04 -9.21
C ALA A 40 17.21 -13.62 -8.66
N ALA A 41 17.81 -13.29 -7.51
CA ALA A 41 17.73 -11.97 -6.91
C ALA A 41 18.38 -10.90 -7.79
N LYS A 42 19.56 -11.18 -8.36
CA LYS A 42 20.24 -10.28 -9.31
C LYS A 42 19.41 -10.05 -10.57
N TRP A 43 18.88 -11.12 -11.15
CA TRP A 43 18.01 -11.04 -12.32
C TRP A 43 16.79 -10.16 -12.03
N LEU A 44 16.13 -10.38 -10.89
CA LEU A 44 14.96 -9.62 -10.48
C LEU A 44 15.30 -8.14 -10.31
N TRP A 45 16.41 -7.84 -9.63
CA TRP A 45 16.89 -6.46 -9.46
C TRP A 45 17.10 -5.78 -10.81
N ASN A 46 17.88 -6.40 -11.70
CA ASN A 46 18.20 -5.81 -12.99
C ASN A 46 16.93 -5.56 -13.82
N ARG A 47 15.98 -6.50 -13.81
CA ARG A 47 14.68 -6.38 -14.51
C ARG A 47 13.80 -5.29 -13.90
N LEU A 48 13.77 -5.15 -12.57
CA LEU A 48 13.01 -4.09 -11.89
C LEU A 48 13.56 -2.70 -12.21
N MET A 49 14.89 -2.55 -12.28
CA MET A 49 15.52 -1.25 -12.48
C MET A 49 15.52 -0.79 -13.95
N THR A 50 15.68 -1.72 -14.90
CA THR A 50 15.74 -1.40 -16.34
C THR A 50 14.39 -1.60 -17.07
N GLY A 51 13.46 -2.32 -16.46
CA GLY A 51 12.14 -2.59 -17.03
C GLY A 51 12.19 -3.56 -18.23
N PRO A 52 11.28 -3.43 -19.20
CA PRO A 52 11.18 -4.37 -20.32
C PRO A 52 12.38 -4.29 -21.30
N GLU A 53 13.17 -3.21 -21.26
CA GLU A 53 14.45 -3.07 -21.98
C GLU A 53 15.53 -4.02 -21.46
N TYR A 54 15.34 -4.68 -20.31
CA TYR A 54 16.30 -5.67 -19.82
C TYR A 54 16.35 -6.86 -20.77
N ASN A 55 17.23 -6.80 -21.76
CA ASN A 55 17.36 -7.86 -22.73
C ASN A 55 18.43 -8.86 -22.27
N LEU A 56 17.99 -10.06 -21.91
CA LEU A 56 18.87 -11.16 -21.51
C LEU A 56 19.88 -11.52 -22.59
N SER A 57 19.56 -11.34 -23.87
CA SER A 57 20.48 -11.61 -24.98
C SER A 57 21.62 -10.60 -25.11
N LYS A 58 21.45 -9.38 -24.57
CA LYS A 58 22.51 -8.35 -24.52
C LYS A 58 23.24 -8.32 -23.18
N ALA A 59 22.68 -8.95 -22.16
CA ALA A 59 23.34 -9.09 -20.87
C ALA A 59 24.50 -10.09 -21.02
N VAL A 60 25.69 -9.71 -20.58
CA VAL A 60 26.80 -10.66 -20.50
C VAL A 60 26.46 -11.66 -19.39
N LEU A 61 25.92 -12.82 -19.77
CA LEU A 61 25.49 -13.90 -18.86
C LEU A 61 26.60 -14.38 -17.90
N SER A 62 27.84 -13.99 -18.15
CA SER A 62 29.04 -14.36 -17.40
C SER A 62 29.62 -13.25 -16.53
N GLU A 63 29.10 -12.02 -16.57
CA GLU A 63 29.58 -10.92 -15.72
C GLU A 63 28.49 -10.51 -14.74
N ASP A 64 28.77 -10.85 -13.49
CA ASP A 64 27.99 -10.75 -12.26
C ASP A 64 27.57 -9.33 -11.83
N ALA A 65 27.40 -8.38 -12.76
CA ALA A 65 27.17 -6.98 -12.44
C ALA A 65 25.69 -6.66 -12.15
N TYR A 66 25.45 -6.05 -11.00
CA TYR A 66 24.17 -5.38 -10.72
C TYR A 66 24.03 -4.17 -11.64
N PHE A 67 22.84 -3.99 -12.21
CA PHE A 67 22.51 -2.76 -12.90
C PHE A 67 22.46 -1.61 -11.88
N CYS A 68 23.34 -0.63 -12.06
CA CYS A 68 23.36 0.60 -11.27
C CYS A 68 22.70 1.72 -12.08
N PRO A 69 21.54 2.27 -11.65
CA PRO A 69 20.96 3.44 -12.30
C PRO A 69 21.83 4.68 -12.10
N SER A 70 21.75 5.63 -13.03
CA SER A 70 22.32 6.96 -12.81
C SER A 70 21.63 7.63 -11.61
N ALA A 71 22.42 8.30 -10.75
CA ALA A 71 21.96 8.99 -9.55
C ALA A 71 20.99 10.17 -9.80
N GLY A 72 20.74 10.52 -11.07
CA GLY A 72 19.84 11.62 -11.43
C GLY A 72 18.35 11.37 -11.15
N CYS A 73 17.94 10.13 -10.85
CA CYS A 73 16.53 9.77 -10.63
C CYS A 73 16.31 9.02 -9.32
N PRO A 74 15.75 9.66 -8.29
CA PRO A 74 15.59 9.07 -6.96
C PRO A 74 14.44 8.04 -6.87
N TYR A 75 13.67 7.82 -7.95
CA TYR A 75 12.52 6.91 -7.97
C TYR A 75 12.75 5.69 -8.87
N PHE A 76 12.14 4.56 -8.49
CA PHE A 76 12.05 3.38 -9.36
C PHE A 76 11.39 3.76 -10.69
N ARG A 77 11.98 3.32 -11.81
CA ARG A 77 11.45 3.58 -13.14
C ARG A 77 10.21 2.73 -13.39
N THR A 78 9.05 3.37 -13.38
CA THR A 78 7.79 2.79 -13.86
C THR A 78 7.67 2.98 -15.37
N VAL A 79 6.74 2.27 -16.02
CA VAL A 79 6.41 2.49 -17.45
C VAL A 79 6.07 3.96 -17.71
N THR A 80 5.40 4.61 -16.76
CA THR A 80 5.01 6.02 -16.84
C THR A 80 6.17 7.00 -16.64
N ASN A 81 7.19 6.62 -15.89
CA ASN A 81 8.33 7.48 -15.51
C ASN A 81 9.62 7.11 -16.28
N ARG A 82 9.46 6.48 -17.45
CA ARG A 82 10.56 5.84 -18.15
C ARG A 82 11.38 6.79 -19.02
N HIS A 83 10.71 7.72 -19.69
CA HIS A 83 11.33 8.65 -20.64
C HIS A 83 11.84 9.92 -19.98
N SER A 84 11.06 10.46 -19.04
CA SER A 84 11.42 11.64 -18.27
C SER A 84 11.14 11.35 -16.82
N CYS A 85 12.14 11.53 -15.97
CA CYS A 85 11.98 11.45 -14.53
C CYS A 85 12.25 12.83 -13.97
N GLN A 86 11.14 13.50 -13.65
CA GLN A 86 11.15 14.81 -13.02
C GLN A 86 10.78 14.60 -11.56
N VAL A 87 11.65 15.03 -10.67
CA VAL A 87 11.30 15.18 -9.26
C VAL A 87 10.34 16.36 -9.20
N ILE A 88 9.08 16.08 -8.88
CA ILE A 88 8.07 17.10 -8.67
C ILE A 88 7.81 17.24 -7.17
N THR A 89 7.75 18.47 -6.71
CA THR A 89 7.38 18.81 -5.33
C THR A 89 5.86 18.65 -5.14
N GLU A 90 5.41 18.54 -3.89
CA GLU A 90 3.98 18.41 -3.58
C GLU A 90 3.18 19.60 -4.16
N GLU A 91 3.75 20.80 -4.12
CA GLU A 91 3.11 22.01 -4.64
C GLU A 91 2.92 22.00 -6.15
N GLU A 92 3.92 21.51 -6.89
CA GLU A 92 3.87 21.38 -8.35
C GLU A 92 2.85 20.31 -8.78
N TRP A 93 2.77 19.21 -8.02
CA TRP A 93 1.75 18.19 -8.25
C TRP A 93 0.33 18.74 -8.02
N GLN A 94 0.12 19.50 -6.95
CA GLN A 94 -1.17 20.15 -6.68
C GLN A 94 -1.54 21.17 -7.76
N ARG A 95 -0.56 21.98 -8.23
CA ARG A 95 -0.78 22.92 -9.34
C ARG A 95 -1.17 22.20 -10.63
N SER A 96 -0.41 21.17 -11.03
CA SER A 96 -0.69 20.38 -12.24
C SER A 96 -2.06 19.68 -12.18
N THR A 97 -2.47 19.20 -11.00
CA THR A 97 -3.79 18.59 -10.81
C THR A 97 -4.91 19.62 -10.93
N ARG A 98 -4.71 20.86 -10.46
CA ARG A 98 -5.67 21.96 -10.58
C ARG A 98 -5.82 22.44 -12.02
N THR A 99 -4.72 22.64 -12.75
CA THR A 99 -4.75 23.07 -14.16
C THR A 99 -5.35 22.00 -15.08
N ASN A 100 -4.98 20.73 -14.91
CA ASN A 100 -5.55 19.63 -15.71
C ASN A 100 -7.04 19.39 -15.43
N SER A 101 -7.50 19.67 -14.21
CA SER A 101 -8.94 19.62 -13.86
C SER A 101 -9.76 20.76 -14.48
N SER A 102 -9.10 21.87 -14.87
CA SER A 102 -9.74 22.99 -15.57
C SER A 102 -9.80 22.79 -17.08
N ALA A 103 -8.92 21.97 -17.65
CA ALA A 103 -8.88 21.66 -19.09
C ALA A 103 -9.80 20.48 -19.47
N ASN A 104 -9.98 19.50 -18.57
CA ASN A 104 -10.93 18.40 -18.75
C ASN A 104 -12.03 18.52 -17.70
N GLY A 105 -13.20 19.04 -18.10
CA GLY A 105 -14.39 19.30 -17.27
C GLY A 105 -15.06 18.06 -16.65
N VAL A 106 -14.30 17.23 -15.91
CA VAL A 106 -14.83 16.18 -15.05
C VAL A 106 -14.67 16.64 -13.61
N SER A 107 -15.72 17.33 -13.14
CA SER A 107 -15.91 17.75 -11.76
C SER A 107 -15.70 16.58 -10.79
N LYS A 108 -14.50 16.49 -10.19
CA LYS A 108 -14.28 15.71 -8.97
C LYS A 108 -15.02 16.41 -7.83
N LYS A 109 -16.30 16.05 -7.67
CA LYS A 109 -17.20 16.49 -6.58
C LYS A 109 -16.71 16.11 -5.15
N GLN A 110 -15.49 15.59 -5.00
CA GLN A 110 -14.96 15.01 -3.76
C GLN A 110 -14.14 15.99 -2.90
N SER A 111 -13.71 17.15 -3.41
CA SER A 111 -12.95 18.13 -2.61
C SER A 111 -13.86 18.94 -1.67
N LYS A 112 -15.02 19.43 -2.14
CA LYS A 112 -15.90 20.30 -1.35
C LYS A 112 -16.34 19.68 -0.01
N ARG A 113 -16.58 18.37 0.05
CA ARG A 113 -16.95 17.67 1.30
C ARG A 113 -15.78 17.59 2.29
N ARG A 114 -14.55 17.37 1.81
CA ARG A 114 -13.34 17.34 2.66
C ARG A 114 -12.94 18.72 3.14
N GLU A 115 -13.08 19.75 2.29
CA GLU A 115 -12.91 21.16 2.69
C GLU A 115 -13.92 21.55 3.79
N ALA A 116 -15.21 21.21 3.62
CA ALA A 116 -16.25 21.51 4.62
C ALA A 116 -16.02 20.80 5.97
N ILE A 117 -15.54 19.54 5.95
CA ILE A 117 -15.20 18.79 7.17
C ILE A 117 -13.99 19.42 7.88
N LYS A 118 -13.01 19.97 7.15
CA LYS A 118 -11.87 20.68 7.76
C LYS A 118 -12.29 22.02 8.36
N GLN A 119 -13.20 22.75 7.70
CA GLN A 119 -13.69 24.04 8.20
C GLN A 119 -14.61 23.90 9.43
N HIS A 120 -15.34 22.79 9.58
CA HIS A 120 -16.27 22.54 10.69
C HIS A 120 -15.87 21.35 11.57
N LEU A 121 -14.57 21.05 11.64
CA LEU A 121 -14.04 19.90 12.38
C LEU A 121 -14.43 19.94 13.86
N ILE A 122 -14.42 21.13 14.47
CA ILE A 122 -14.81 21.35 15.87
C ILE A 122 -16.29 21.01 16.09
N LEU A 123 -17.18 21.38 15.16
CA LEU A 123 -18.62 21.13 15.24
C LEU A 123 -18.91 19.62 15.15
N VAL A 124 -18.21 18.92 14.24
CA VAL A 124 -18.36 17.46 14.10
C VAL A 124 -17.92 16.73 15.37
N ILE A 125 -16.79 17.12 15.97
CA ILE A 125 -16.33 16.53 17.24
C ILE A 125 -17.34 16.76 18.36
N THR A 126 -17.87 17.98 18.48
CA THR A 126 -18.86 18.30 19.52
C THR A 126 -20.13 17.48 19.39
N VAL A 127 -20.66 17.30 18.17
CA VAL A 127 -21.85 16.44 17.95
C VAL A 127 -21.60 15.00 18.39
N ILE A 128 -20.44 14.44 18.03
CA ILE A 128 -20.11 13.05 18.40
C ILE A 128 -20.04 12.90 19.92
N VAL A 129 -19.31 13.79 20.61
CA VAL A 129 -19.15 13.74 22.06
C VAL A 129 -20.49 13.89 22.78
N VAL A 130 -21.31 14.86 22.37
CA VAL A 130 -22.64 15.09 22.96
C VAL A 130 -23.55 13.88 22.74
N SER A 131 -23.57 13.32 21.53
CA SER A 131 -24.39 12.14 21.23
C SER A 131 -23.99 10.90 22.05
N ALA A 132 -22.69 10.72 22.28
CA ALA A 132 -22.17 9.62 23.11
C ALA A 132 -22.48 9.84 24.60
N PHE A 133 -22.43 11.08 25.09
CA PHE A 133 -22.78 11.39 26.47
C PHE A 133 -24.26 11.15 26.76
N ILE A 134 -25.14 11.53 25.82
CA ILE A 134 -26.59 11.29 25.94
C ILE A 134 -26.89 9.79 25.94
N SER A 135 -26.24 9.00 25.08
CA SER A 135 -26.50 7.56 25.04
C SER A 135 -26.05 6.87 26.34
N VAL A 136 -24.85 7.17 26.84
CA VAL A 136 -24.33 6.58 28.10
C VAL A 136 -25.20 6.95 29.28
N THR A 137 -25.63 8.22 29.40
CA THR A 137 -26.47 8.66 30.52
C THR A 137 -27.88 8.05 30.44
N PHE A 138 -28.47 7.97 29.25
CA PHE A 138 -29.80 7.38 29.06
C PHE A 138 -29.81 5.88 29.33
N PHE A 139 -28.88 5.12 28.74
CA PHE A 139 -28.79 3.68 29.01
C PHE A 139 -28.37 3.41 30.46
N GLY A 140 -27.40 4.17 31.00
CA GLY A 140 -26.95 4.04 32.38
C GLY A 140 -28.06 4.30 33.39
N THR A 141 -28.88 5.33 33.20
CA THR A 141 -30.03 5.62 34.09
C THR A 141 -31.12 4.56 34.00
N ILE A 142 -31.41 4.02 32.82
CA ILE A 142 -32.35 2.90 32.66
C ILE A 142 -31.84 1.66 33.39
N PHE A 143 -30.59 1.28 33.19
CA PHE A 143 -29.98 0.14 33.89
C PHE A 143 -29.94 0.35 35.39
N TYR A 144 -29.62 1.56 35.87
CA TYR A 144 -29.57 1.89 37.29
C TYR A 144 -30.95 1.82 37.96
N ARG A 145 -32.00 2.31 37.29
CA ARG A 145 -33.37 2.20 37.81
C ARG A 145 -33.87 0.76 37.79
N ASN A 146 -33.50 -0.02 36.78
CA ASN A 146 -33.82 -1.43 36.72
C ASN A 146 -33.06 -2.24 37.78
N SER A 147 -31.79 -1.91 38.07
CA SER A 147 -31.02 -2.57 39.12
C SER A 147 -31.55 -2.25 40.52
N LEU A 148 -32.05 -1.03 40.76
CA LEU A 148 -32.67 -0.67 42.03
C LEU A 148 -34.02 -1.36 42.26
N LYS A 149 -34.76 -1.66 41.19
CA LYS A 149 -36.02 -2.41 41.25
C LYS A 149 -35.82 -3.93 41.27
N ALA A 150 -34.64 -4.42 40.93
CA ALA A 150 -34.32 -5.83 40.94
C ALA A 150 -34.00 -6.30 42.36
N THR A 151 -35.00 -6.82 43.06
CA THR A 151 -34.93 -7.42 44.40
C THR A 151 -34.32 -8.83 44.42
N LYS A 152 -33.47 -9.18 43.44
CA LYS A 152 -32.74 -10.45 43.43
C LYS A 152 -31.23 -10.19 43.39
N PRO A 153 -30.46 -10.55 44.44
CA PRO A 153 -29.01 -10.53 44.35
C PRO A 153 -28.54 -11.49 43.26
N ARG A 154 -27.71 -11.00 42.33
CA ARG A 154 -27.20 -11.79 41.18
C ARG A 154 -26.11 -12.81 41.56
N PHE A 155 -25.74 -12.87 42.83
CA PHE A 155 -24.81 -13.84 43.36
C PHE A 155 -25.51 -14.65 44.46
N GLU A 156 -26.11 -15.78 44.09
CA GLU A 156 -26.27 -16.86 45.05
C GLU A 156 -24.90 -17.55 45.17
N ALA A 157 -24.28 -17.45 46.34
CA ALA A 157 -23.21 -18.37 46.69
C ALA A 157 -23.84 -19.75 46.81
N THR A 158 -23.53 -20.66 45.88
CA THR A 158 -23.84 -22.08 46.02
C THR A 158 -23.33 -22.55 47.39
N PRO A 159 -24.20 -23.08 48.28
CA PRO A 159 -23.70 -23.70 49.50
C PRO A 159 -22.85 -24.91 49.11
N GLY A 160 -21.61 -24.92 49.58
CA GLY A 160 -20.67 -26.00 49.31
C GLY A 160 -21.25 -27.34 49.75
N VAL A 161 -21.28 -28.28 48.80
CA VAL A 161 -21.18 -29.72 49.05
C VAL A 161 -19.72 -30.10 49.15
#